data_AF-A0A0C2GXY4-F1
#
_entry.id   AF-A0A0C2GXY4-F1
#
_cell.length_a   1.000
_cell.length_b   1.000
_cell.length_c   1.000
_cell.angle_alpha   90.00
_cell.angle_beta   90.00
_cell.angle_gamma   90.00
#
_symmetry.space_group_name_H-M   'P 1'
#
loop_
_entity.id
_entity.type
_entity.pdbx_description
1 polymer ?
#
loop_
_entity_poly.entity_id
_entity_poly.type
_entity_poly.pdbx_seq_one_letter_code
_entity_poly.pdbx_strand_id
1 'polypeptide(L)'
;MAYVSCVKQALGATRLWPGKVRIYRRAHGWVRDGFITTDKWCDADFMLHGWKQQKVGQDGWESPFKQNLDPSKCGTGVSGWDWIPQKHVNASVIRRELAAFERSTGRTYPKPARDLMYITMPDVGICYPHCDKDT
;
A
#
# COMPACT_ATOMS: atom_id res chain seq x y z
N MET A 1 5.02 6.22 11.33
CA MET A 1 5.27 7.09 10.16
C MET A 1 6.45 8.07 10.33
N ALA A 2 6.69 8.65 11.52
CA ALA A 2 7.80 9.60 11.73
C ALA A 2 9.19 9.02 11.35
N TYR A 3 9.48 7.78 11.74
CA TYR A 3 10.77 7.12 11.46
C TYR A 3 11.08 7.01 9.95
N VAL A 4 10.08 6.69 9.12
CA VAL A 4 10.25 6.54 7.67
C VAL A 4 10.52 7.91 7.00
N SER A 5 9.93 8.98 7.52
CA SER A 5 10.18 10.34 7.05
C SER A 5 11.60 10.82 7.35
N CYS A 6 12.18 10.49 8.50
CA CYS A 6 13.57 10.86 8.82
C CYS A 6 14.57 10.17 7.88
N VAL A 7 14.36 8.88 7.61
CA VAL A 7 15.21 8.12 6.67
C VAL A 7 15.13 8.70 5.25
N LYS A 8 13.93 9.05 4.76
CA LYS A 8 13.77 9.69 3.46
C LYS A 8 14.46 11.06 3.39
N GLN A 9 14.39 11.86 4.45
CA GLN A 9 15.09 13.15 4.50
C GLN A 9 16.61 12.97 4.51
N ALA A 10 17.13 12.01 5.29
CA ALA A 10 18.56 11.73 5.35
C ALA A 10 19.14 11.24 4.00
N LEU A 11 18.36 10.45 3.25
CA LEU A 11 18.77 9.92 1.95
C LEU A 11 18.51 10.89 0.78
N GLY A 12 17.65 11.88 0.96
CA GLY A 12 17.24 12.82 -0.09
C GLY A 12 16.61 12.11 -1.29
N ALA A 13 17.04 12.47 -2.50
CA ALA A 13 16.60 11.83 -3.74
C ALA A 13 17.23 10.43 -3.97
N THR A 14 18.18 10.01 -3.11
CA THR A 14 18.90 8.75 -3.30
C THR A 14 18.01 7.56 -2.95
N ARG A 15 17.53 6.87 -3.99
CA ARG A 15 16.70 5.67 -3.85
C ARG A 15 17.51 4.38 -3.71
N LEU A 16 18.79 4.41 -4.03
CA LEU A 16 19.72 3.29 -3.93
C LEU A 16 20.91 3.70 -3.06
N TRP A 17 20.99 3.17 -1.84
CA TRP A 17 22.00 3.56 -0.86
C TRP A 17 22.79 2.36 -0.34
N PRO A 18 24.12 2.47 -0.23
CA PRO A 18 25.09 2.26 -1.31
C PRO A 18 24.91 0.89 -2.02
N GLY A 19 23.87 0.77 -2.84
CA GLY A 19 23.54 -0.48 -3.55
C GLY A 19 22.94 -1.61 -2.68
N LYS A 20 22.76 -1.38 -1.38
CA LYS A 20 22.24 -2.38 -0.42
C LYS A 20 20.77 -2.13 -0.06
N VAL A 21 20.34 -0.88 -0.09
CA VAL A 21 18.97 -0.47 0.27
C VAL A 21 18.32 0.22 -0.91
N ARG A 22 17.18 -0.30 -1.36
CA ARG A 22 16.32 0.33 -2.37
C ARG A 22 15.05 0.87 -1.71
N ILE A 23 14.83 2.18 -1.84
CA ILE A 23 13.58 2.83 -1.42
C ILE A 23 12.66 2.95 -2.63
N TYR A 24 11.56 2.19 -2.61
CA TYR A 24 10.49 2.29 -3.58
C TYR A 24 9.67 3.58 -3.37
N ARG A 25 9.06 4.08 -4.45
CA ARG A 25 8.07 5.16 -4.35
C ARG A 25 6.92 4.75 -3.43
N ARG A 26 6.18 5.72 -2.88
CA ARG A 26 5.06 5.40 -1.97
C ARG A 26 4.04 4.53 -2.70
N ALA A 27 3.50 3.50 -2.05
CA ALA A 27 2.59 2.51 -2.67
C ALA A 27 3.19 1.72 -3.86
N HIS A 28 4.52 1.75 -4.04
CA HIS A 28 5.26 0.97 -5.05
C HIS A 28 6.21 -0.06 -4.43
N GLY A 29 6.26 -0.15 -3.10
CA GLY A 29 6.86 -1.33 -2.48
C GLY A 29 6.04 -2.56 -2.86
N TRP A 30 6.69 -3.71 -3.03
CA TRP A 30 6.07 -5.02 -3.25
C TRP A 30 4.89 -5.35 -2.33
N VAL A 31 4.71 -4.58 -1.26
CA VAL A 31 3.77 -4.84 -0.19
C VAL A 31 2.95 -3.58 0.08
N ARG A 32 1.62 -3.64 -0.10
CA ARG A 32 0.70 -2.49 0.12
C ARG A 32 -0.15 -2.71 1.36
N ASP A 33 -0.37 -1.66 2.14
CA ASP A 33 -1.14 -1.74 3.40
C ASP A 33 -2.62 -1.76 3.03
N GLY A 34 -3.31 -2.84 3.40
CA GLY A 34 -4.74 -3.02 3.11
C GLY A 34 -5.59 -1.87 3.64
N PHE A 35 -5.22 -1.30 4.80
CA PHE A 35 -5.94 -0.21 5.44
C PHE A 35 -6.16 0.99 4.49
N ILE A 36 -5.18 1.28 3.64
CA ILE A 36 -5.18 2.47 2.77
C ILE A 36 -6.30 2.40 1.72
N THR A 37 -6.72 1.20 1.33
CA THR A 37 -7.74 0.97 0.29
C THR A 37 -8.94 0.17 0.80
N THR A 38 -9.19 0.21 2.12
CA THR A 38 -10.29 -0.55 2.75
C THR A 38 -10.21 -2.04 2.41
N ASP A 39 -8.99 -2.58 2.44
CA ASP A 39 -8.62 -3.95 2.11
C ASP A 39 -8.96 -4.40 0.68
N LYS A 40 -9.24 -3.45 -0.21
CA LYS A 40 -9.35 -3.75 -1.65
C LYS A 40 -7.98 -4.08 -2.25
N TRP A 41 -7.98 -4.95 -3.24
CA TRP A 41 -6.79 -5.40 -3.94
C TRP A 41 -7.05 -5.63 -5.43
N CYS A 42 -5.98 -5.66 -6.22
CA CYS A 42 -5.99 -5.89 -7.66
C CYS A 42 -4.78 -6.74 -8.08
N ASP A 43 -4.75 -7.17 -9.34
CA ASP A 43 -3.69 -8.08 -9.83
C ASP A 43 -2.29 -7.46 -9.89
N ALA A 44 -2.19 -6.13 -9.73
CA ALA A 44 -0.91 -5.45 -9.61
C ALA A 44 -0.29 -5.55 -8.20
N ASP A 45 -1.05 -6.03 -7.21
CA ASP A 45 -0.56 -6.20 -5.85
C ASP A 45 0.22 -7.52 -5.72
N PHE A 46 1.48 -7.44 -5.31
CA PHE A 46 2.30 -8.64 -5.06
C PHE A 46 2.05 -9.23 -3.67
N MET A 47 1.91 -8.38 -2.65
CA MET A 47 1.59 -8.78 -1.28
C MET A 47 0.71 -7.73 -0.63
N LEU A 48 -0.29 -8.20 0.10
CA LEU A 48 -1.12 -7.38 0.96
C LEU A 48 -0.59 -7.54 2.40
N HIS A 49 -0.25 -6.42 3.05
CA HIS A 49 0.12 -6.41 4.47
C HIS A 49 -0.88 -5.63 5.30
N GLY A 50 -0.78 -5.78 6.62
CA GLY A 50 -1.62 -5.07 7.58
C GLY A 50 -2.42 -6.00 8.49
N TRP A 51 -2.49 -7.30 8.20
CA TRP A 51 -3.20 -8.27 9.05
C TRP A 51 -2.29 -8.81 10.16
N LYS A 52 -2.31 -8.12 11.30
CA LYS A 52 -1.58 -8.55 12.51
C LYS A 52 -2.39 -9.53 13.38
N GLN A 53 -3.69 -9.62 13.13
CA GLN A 53 -4.58 -10.45 13.91
C GLN A 53 -4.53 -11.91 13.46
N GLN A 54 -4.77 -12.82 14.39
CA GLN A 54 -4.80 -14.26 14.13
C GLN A 54 -6.11 -14.70 13.47
N LYS A 55 -7.15 -13.86 13.53
CA LYS A 55 -8.48 -14.15 12.99
C LYS A 55 -8.97 -13.01 12.11
N VAL A 56 -9.47 -13.35 10.94
CA VAL A 56 -10.23 -12.46 10.06
C VAL A 56 -11.44 -11.91 10.82
N GLY A 57 -11.65 -10.59 10.73
CA GLY A 57 -12.75 -9.88 11.40
C GLY A 57 -12.56 -9.66 12.90
N GLN A 58 -11.44 -10.09 13.49
CA GLN A 58 -11.16 -9.82 14.91
C GLN A 58 -11.17 -8.32 15.19
N ASP A 59 -11.81 -7.91 16.29
CA ASP A 59 -11.98 -6.52 16.71
C ASP A 59 -12.66 -5.62 15.65
N GLY A 60 -13.40 -6.21 14.71
CA GLY A 60 -14.08 -5.47 13.63
C GLY A 60 -13.14 -4.95 12.54
N TRP A 61 -11.90 -5.44 12.48
CA TRP A 61 -10.98 -5.09 11.39
C TRP A 61 -11.49 -5.61 10.06
N GLU A 62 -11.48 -4.73 9.08
CA GLU A 62 -11.77 -5.05 7.69
C GLU A 62 -10.82 -6.13 7.16
N SER A 63 -11.28 -6.91 6.18
CA SER A 63 -10.49 -7.97 5.55
C SER A 63 -10.86 -8.14 4.07
N PRO A 64 -9.94 -8.57 3.19
CA PRO A 64 -10.30 -9.03 1.86
C PRO A 64 -10.88 -10.44 1.89
N PHE A 65 -10.71 -11.18 2.99
CA PHE A 65 -11.09 -12.58 3.12
C PHE A 65 -12.36 -12.73 3.96
N LYS A 66 -13.14 -13.77 3.66
CA LYS A 66 -14.33 -14.11 4.46
C LYS A 66 -13.95 -14.81 5.77
N GLN A 67 -12.80 -15.49 5.76
CA GLN A 67 -12.31 -16.32 6.84
C GLN A 67 -10.78 -16.45 6.75
N ASN A 68 -10.18 -17.04 7.78
CA ASN A 68 -8.76 -17.35 7.77
C ASN A 68 -8.39 -18.23 6.56
N LEU A 69 -7.19 -18.00 6.02
CA LEU A 69 -6.63 -18.82 4.96
C LEU A 69 -6.49 -20.26 5.46
N ASP A 70 -6.98 -21.20 4.67
CA ASP A 70 -6.84 -22.64 4.90
C ASP A 70 -5.61 -23.13 4.12
N PRO A 71 -4.49 -23.48 4.79
CA PRO A 71 -3.28 -23.91 4.11
C PRO A 71 -3.47 -25.13 3.21
N SER A 72 -4.48 -25.98 3.50
CA SER A 72 -4.78 -27.16 2.68
C SER A 72 -5.37 -26.81 1.32
N LYS A 73 -5.89 -25.59 1.15
CA LYS A 73 -6.48 -25.09 -0.10
C LYS A 73 -5.48 -24.30 -0.96
N CYS A 74 -4.28 -24.04 -0.47
CA CYS A 74 -3.25 -23.35 -1.24
C CYS A 74 -2.97 -24.09 -2.56
N GLY A 75 -2.93 -23.33 -3.67
CA GLY A 75 -2.79 -23.89 -5.02
C GLY A 75 -2.24 -22.86 -5.99
N THR A 76 -2.39 -23.12 -7.29
CA THR A 76 -1.88 -22.22 -8.34
C THR A 76 -2.70 -20.93 -8.40
N GLY A 77 -2.01 -19.79 -8.40
CA GLY A 77 -2.65 -18.49 -8.43
C GLY A 77 -3.47 -18.24 -7.17
N VAL A 78 -4.74 -17.91 -7.36
CA VAL A 78 -5.66 -17.52 -6.28
C VAL A 78 -6.65 -18.65 -5.92
N SER A 79 -6.51 -19.86 -6.44
CA SER A 79 -7.49 -20.95 -6.25
C SER A 79 -7.82 -21.30 -4.80
N GLY A 80 -6.89 -21.04 -3.87
CA GLY A 80 -7.06 -21.29 -2.43
C GLY A 80 -7.56 -20.09 -1.62
N TRP A 81 -7.76 -18.95 -2.26
CA TRP A 81 -8.08 -17.71 -1.58
C TRP A 81 -9.60 -17.57 -1.53
N ASP A 82 -10.19 -17.62 -0.33
CA ASP A 82 -11.62 -17.34 -0.14
C ASP A 82 -11.84 -15.84 0.12
N TRP A 83 -11.59 -15.03 -0.92
CA TRP A 83 -11.78 -13.58 -0.84
C TRP A 83 -13.24 -13.18 -1.01
N ILE A 84 -13.56 -11.99 -0.50
CA ILE A 84 -14.81 -11.29 -0.73
C ILE A 84 -14.75 -10.70 -2.15
N PRO A 85 -15.61 -11.12 -3.09
CA PRO A 85 -15.48 -10.71 -4.50
C PRO A 85 -15.43 -9.20 -4.71
N GLN A 86 -16.13 -8.42 -3.88
CA GLN A 86 -16.18 -6.96 -3.95
C GLN A 86 -14.87 -6.27 -3.53
N LYS A 87 -13.95 -7.02 -2.89
CA LYS A 87 -12.63 -6.53 -2.48
C LYS A 87 -11.59 -6.69 -3.60
N HIS A 88 -11.81 -7.57 -4.57
CA HIS A 88 -10.99 -7.61 -5.79
C HIS A 88 -11.53 -6.59 -6.79
N VAL A 89 -10.71 -5.63 -7.16
CA VAL A 89 -11.10 -4.48 -7.99
C VAL A 89 -10.08 -4.18 -9.06
N ASN A 90 -10.46 -3.38 -10.06
CA ASN A 90 -9.54 -2.89 -11.07
C ASN A 90 -8.48 -1.97 -10.45
N ALA A 91 -7.27 -1.99 -11.00
CA ALA A 91 -6.17 -1.12 -10.58
C ALA A 91 -6.53 0.38 -10.59
N SER A 92 -7.48 0.80 -11.44
CA SER A 92 -7.99 2.18 -11.47
C SER A 92 -8.72 2.59 -10.19
N VAL A 93 -9.40 1.65 -9.52
CA VAL A 93 -10.05 1.87 -8.23
C VAL A 93 -8.99 2.05 -7.15
N ILE A 94 -8.00 1.16 -7.11
CA ILE A 94 -6.87 1.24 -6.18
C ILE A 94 -6.13 2.57 -6.34
N ARG A 95 -5.81 2.97 -7.58
CA ARG A 95 -5.18 4.25 -7.89
C ARG A 95 -5.95 5.44 -7.34
N ARG A 96 -7.28 5.44 -7.47
CA ARG A 96 -8.15 6.52 -6.99
C ARG A 96 -8.15 6.60 -5.46
N GLU A 97 -8.20 5.48 -4.77
CA GLU A 97 -8.19 5.42 -3.31
C GLU A 97 -6.84 5.82 -2.73
N LEU A 98 -5.74 5.34 -3.33
CA LEU A 98 -4.39 5.78 -2.98
C LEU A 98 -4.24 7.29 -3.15
N ALA A 99 -4.70 7.86 -4.27
CA ALA A 99 -4.66 9.31 -4.50
C ALA A 99 -5.51 10.10 -3.49
N ALA A 100 -6.68 9.56 -3.11
CA ALA A 100 -7.54 10.18 -2.11
C ALA A 100 -6.89 10.16 -0.71
N PHE A 101 -6.27 9.04 -0.34
CA PHE A 101 -5.55 8.91 0.92
C PHE A 101 -4.35 9.85 0.99
N GLU A 102 -3.54 9.94 -0.07
CA GLU A 102 -2.43 10.90 -0.13
C GLU A 102 -2.91 12.36 0.02
N ARG A 103 -3.98 12.75 -0.68
CA ARG A 103 -4.57 14.09 -0.53
C ARG A 103 -5.08 14.33 0.89
N SER A 104 -5.71 13.32 1.50
CA SER A 104 -6.20 13.42 2.87
C SER A 104 -5.06 13.61 3.86
N THR A 105 -4.03 12.77 3.78
CA THR A 105 -2.84 12.85 4.64
C THR A 105 -2.10 14.18 4.47
N GLY A 106 -1.91 14.65 3.24
CA GLY A 106 -1.31 15.96 2.96
C GLY A 106 -2.07 17.15 3.59
N ARG A 107 -3.36 16.99 3.90
CA ARG A 107 -4.18 18.00 4.59
C ARG A 107 -4.20 17.84 6.11
N THR A 108 -4.12 16.62 6.62
CA THR A 108 -4.29 16.31 8.05
C THR A 108 -2.98 16.26 8.84
N TYR A 109 -1.83 16.14 8.17
CA TYR A 109 -0.54 16.19 8.87
C TYR A 109 -0.28 17.55 9.56
N PRO A 110 0.44 17.55 10.70
CA PRO A 110 0.87 18.78 11.36
C PRO A 110 1.59 19.72 10.40
N LYS A 111 1.43 21.04 10.59
CA LYS A 111 2.06 22.07 9.71
C LYS A 111 3.54 21.79 9.40
N PRO A 112 4.42 21.45 10.38
CA PRO A 112 5.83 21.19 10.10
C PRO A 112 6.08 20.01 9.16
N ALA A 113 5.17 19.03 9.10
CA ALA A 113 5.29 17.90 8.19
C ALA A 113 4.79 18.22 6.77
N ARG A 114 3.98 19.27 6.60
CA ARG A 114 3.46 19.67 5.28
C ARG A 114 4.49 20.40 4.43
N ASP A 115 5.57 20.89 5.03
CA ASP A 115 6.69 21.47 4.27
C ASP A 115 7.50 20.41 3.52
N LEU A 116 7.30 19.12 3.83
CA LEU A 116 7.92 18.01 3.13
C LEU A 116 7.18 17.73 1.81
N MET A 117 7.83 18.01 0.69
CA MET A 117 7.28 17.87 -0.67
C MET A 117 6.64 16.50 -0.93
N TYR A 118 7.26 15.43 -0.45
CA TYR A 118 6.75 14.06 -0.63
C TYR A 118 5.51 13.77 0.22
N ILE A 119 5.16 14.60 1.19
CA ILE A 119 3.92 14.50 1.99
C ILE A 119 2.78 15.28 1.32
N THR A 120 3.07 16.41 0.69
CA THR A 120 2.04 17.32 0.17
C THR A 120 1.72 17.15 -1.31
N MET A 121 2.62 16.56 -2.10
CA MET A 121 2.34 16.26 -3.50
C MET A 121 1.94 14.79 -3.68
N PRO A 122 0.65 14.51 -3.96
CA PRO A 122 0.21 13.17 -4.29
C PRO A 122 0.68 12.78 -5.71
N ASP A 123 1.40 11.67 -5.84
CA ASP A 123 1.96 11.21 -7.13
C ASP A 123 1.46 9.81 -7.52
N VAL A 124 1.02 8.98 -6.57
CA VAL A 124 0.56 7.61 -6.84
C VAL A 124 -0.69 7.58 -7.72
N GLY A 125 -1.53 8.61 -7.62
CA GLY A 125 -2.73 8.78 -8.43
C GLY A 125 -2.44 9.01 -9.91
N ILE A 126 -1.22 9.40 -10.25
CA ILE A 126 -0.80 9.74 -11.61
C ILE A 126 -0.35 8.48 -12.35
N CYS A 127 0.37 7.60 -11.65
CA CYS A 127 1.16 6.58 -12.34
C CYS A 127 0.98 5.14 -11.81
N TYR A 128 0.24 4.90 -10.72
CA TYR A 128 -0.02 3.53 -10.25
C TYR A 128 -0.72 2.70 -11.35
N PRO A 129 -0.34 1.42 -11.56
CA PRO A 129 0.67 0.63 -10.82
C PRO A 129 2.10 0.75 -11.38
N HIS A 130 2.35 1.61 -12.36
CA HIS A 130 3.57 1.66 -13.16
C HIS A 130 4.44 2.91 -12.91
N CYS A 131 4.46 3.47 -11.69
CA CYS A 131 5.22 4.70 -11.42
C CYS A 131 6.75 4.59 -11.55
N ASP A 132 7.29 3.37 -11.64
CA ASP A 132 8.72 3.11 -11.81
C ASP A 132 9.06 2.59 -13.24
N LYS A 133 8.14 2.70 -14.21
CA LYS A 133 8.38 2.23 -15.59
C LYS A 133 9.56 2.93 -16.28
N ASP A 134 9.86 4.16 -15.87
CA ASP A 134 10.88 5.02 -16.48
C ASP A 134 12.07 5.31 -15.54
N THR A 135 12.30 4.47 -14.51
CA THR A 135 13.35 4.67 -13.49
C THR A 135 14.33 3.52 -13.37
#